data_AF-A0A158QUY8-F1
#
_entry.id   AF-A0A158QUY8-F1
#
_cell.length_a   1.000
_cell.length_b   1.000
_cell.length_c   1.000
_cell.angle_alpha   90.00
_cell.angle_beta   90.00
_cell.angle_gamma   90.00
#
_symmetry.space_group_name_H-M   'P 1'
#
loop_
_entity.id
_entity.type
_entity.pdbx_description
1 polymer ?
#
loop_
_entity_poly.entity_id
_entity_poly.type
_entity_poly.pdbx_seq_one_letter_code
_entity_poly.pdbx_strand_id
1 'polypeptide(L)'
;MEAIKKKMLAMKLDKENAIDLADQLEEQLKEKETEMSKKEEEMGDVVKRYQSLEAEKEAAETQLAETNQKLEDTEKRAQEAEAEVAALQRRIRLLEDDLESTDTRLTDATAKLEEASKAADESERGCKVLENRTVADEERIASLEEQLKEFTFMAEDADRKYDEATQKLATAEESLANAEKRVEDAEEKILDLEDELRIVGNNMKSLEISEQEAAQREEAYEENIRDLTERLKAASKQKQTYQTTLEKLTKQLEETAHKMPNGSSTLFRVMLIVSRAEKRTQQAESEMTRRQEELSRLENELVAEKERYKALAEELEQTFAELTGN
;
A
#
# COMPACT_ATOMS: atom_id res chain seq x y z
N MET A 1 9.75 -8.79 -221.46
CA MET A 1 9.61 -7.50 -220.74
C MET A 1 8.54 -7.54 -219.63
N GLU A 2 7.48 -8.36 -219.74
CA GLU A 2 6.44 -8.48 -218.68
C GLU A 2 6.89 -9.17 -217.37
N ALA A 3 7.80 -10.15 -217.43
CA ALA A 3 8.23 -10.90 -216.25
C ALA A 3 8.98 -10.05 -215.19
N ILE A 4 9.67 -8.99 -215.62
CA ILE A 4 10.44 -8.11 -214.72
C ILE A 4 9.50 -7.15 -213.98
N LYS A 5 8.47 -6.60 -214.65
CA LYS A 5 7.46 -5.74 -213.99
C LYS A 5 6.69 -6.48 -212.90
N LYS A 6 6.30 -7.74 -213.14
CA LYS A 6 5.55 -8.56 -212.18
C LYS A 6 6.36 -8.86 -210.91
N LYS A 7 7.67 -9.12 -211.07
CA LYS A 7 8.60 -9.35 -209.95
C LYS A 7 8.89 -8.06 -209.16
N MET A 8 8.97 -6.92 -209.85
CA MET A 8 9.13 -5.61 -209.22
C MET A 8 7.89 -5.18 -208.43
N LEU A 9 6.69 -5.53 -208.91
CA LEU A 9 5.43 -5.29 -208.22
C LEU A 9 5.26 -6.21 -206.99
N ALA A 10 5.69 -7.47 -207.10
CA ALA A 10 5.73 -8.41 -205.97
C ALA A 10 6.73 -7.95 -204.89
N MET A 11 7.94 -7.52 -205.26
CA MET A 11 8.90 -6.97 -204.28
C MET A 11 8.43 -5.66 -203.65
N LYS A 12 7.64 -4.84 -204.36
CA LYS A 12 7.04 -3.63 -203.79
C LYS A 12 5.97 -3.98 -202.76
N LEU A 13 5.14 -4.98 -203.05
CA LEU A 13 4.13 -5.49 -202.12
C LEU A 13 4.77 -6.19 -200.90
N ASP A 14 5.82 -6.98 -201.10
CA ASP A 14 6.56 -7.62 -200.00
C ASP A 14 7.26 -6.58 -199.12
N LYS A 15 7.76 -5.50 -199.72
CA LYS A 15 8.32 -4.36 -198.99
C LYS A 15 7.23 -3.61 -198.21
N GLU A 16 6.07 -3.37 -198.81
CA GLU A 16 4.92 -2.73 -198.13
C GLU A 16 4.44 -3.60 -196.96
N ASN A 17 4.25 -4.91 -197.15
CA ASN A 17 3.89 -5.85 -196.08
C ASN A 17 4.95 -5.94 -194.96
N ALA A 18 6.25 -5.86 -195.30
CA ALA A 18 7.31 -5.86 -194.31
C ALA A 18 7.37 -4.55 -193.52
N ILE A 19 7.01 -3.42 -194.15
CA ILE A 19 6.88 -2.13 -193.46
C ILE A 19 5.66 -2.16 -192.53
N ASP A 20 4.50 -2.62 -193.00
CA ASP A 20 3.29 -2.72 -192.16
C ASP A 20 3.50 -3.68 -190.98
N LEU A 21 4.22 -4.77 -191.17
CA LEU A 21 4.58 -5.70 -190.09
C LEU A 21 5.58 -5.08 -189.12
N ALA A 22 6.55 -4.30 -189.61
CA ALA A 22 7.48 -3.58 -188.76
C ALA A 22 6.76 -2.52 -187.92
N ASP A 23 5.84 -1.75 -188.53
CA ASP A 23 5.02 -0.76 -187.85
C ASP A 23 4.13 -1.40 -186.77
N GLN A 24 3.51 -2.55 -187.06
CA GLN A 24 2.74 -3.32 -186.07
C GLN A 24 3.61 -3.83 -184.91
N LEU A 25 4.82 -4.30 -185.19
CA LEU A 25 5.75 -4.75 -184.15
C LEU A 25 6.29 -3.59 -183.32
N GLU A 26 6.52 -2.42 -183.93
CA GLU A 26 6.88 -1.19 -183.21
C GLU A 26 5.74 -0.69 -182.33
N GLU A 27 4.50 -0.74 -182.80
CA GLU A 27 3.32 -0.38 -182.00
C GLU A 27 3.13 -1.33 -180.81
N GLN A 28 3.26 -2.64 -181.02
CA GLN A 28 3.22 -3.64 -179.95
C GLN A 28 4.37 -3.50 -178.96
N LEU A 29 5.59 -3.20 -179.43
CA LEU A 29 6.73 -2.94 -178.56
C LEU A 29 6.45 -1.73 -177.67
N LYS A 30 5.92 -0.65 -178.25
CA LYS A 30 5.60 0.58 -177.53
C LYS A 30 4.48 0.37 -176.51
N GLU A 31 3.43 -0.38 -176.85
CA GLU A 31 2.40 -0.78 -175.89
C GLU A 31 3.01 -1.57 -174.73
N LYS A 32 3.87 -2.55 -175.02
CA LYS A 32 4.54 -3.36 -173.99
C LYS A 32 5.49 -2.55 -173.13
N GLU A 33 6.21 -1.59 -173.69
CA GLU A 33 7.06 -0.64 -172.95
C GLU A 33 6.22 0.25 -172.02
N THR A 34 5.05 0.73 -172.46
CA THR A 34 4.16 1.50 -171.58
C THR A 34 3.53 0.65 -170.48
N GLU A 35 3.19 -0.61 -170.76
CA GLU A 35 2.67 -1.55 -169.77
C GLU A 35 3.75 -1.90 -168.74
N MET A 36 4.99 -2.14 -169.21
CA MET A 36 6.15 -2.38 -168.37
C MET A 36 6.44 -1.18 -167.47
N SER A 37 6.44 0.04 -168.03
CA SER A 37 6.65 1.27 -167.27
C SER A 37 5.60 1.46 -166.17
N LYS A 38 4.31 1.20 -166.45
CA LYS A 38 3.25 1.24 -165.43
C LYS A 38 3.45 0.19 -164.34
N LYS A 39 3.87 -1.02 -164.71
CA LYS A 39 4.14 -2.09 -163.74
C LYS A 39 5.36 -1.82 -162.88
N GLU A 40 6.39 -1.18 -163.43
CA GLU A 40 7.56 -0.72 -162.68
C GLU A 40 7.17 0.37 -161.67
N GLU A 41 6.30 1.30 -162.05
CA GLU A 41 5.77 2.34 -161.14
C GLU A 41 4.91 1.73 -160.02
N GLU A 42 3.96 0.85 -160.36
CA GLU A 42 3.13 0.11 -159.38
C GLU A 42 4.01 -0.71 -158.42
N MET A 43 5.05 -1.38 -158.94
CA MET A 43 5.98 -2.14 -158.11
C MET A 43 6.79 -1.22 -157.19
N GLY A 44 7.20 -0.05 -157.67
CA GLY A 44 7.86 0.97 -156.86
C GLY A 44 7.00 1.46 -155.69
N ASP A 45 5.70 1.68 -155.92
CA ASP A 45 4.76 2.11 -154.88
C ASP A 45 4.47 1.01 -153.85
N VAL A 46 4.35 -0.25 -154.29
CA VAL A 46 4.22 -1.40 -153.39
C VAL A 46 5.47 -1.55 -152.53
N VAL A 47 6.67 -1.38 -153.09
CA VAL A 47 7.94 -1.44 -152.35
C VAL A 47 8.01 -0.33 -151.29
N LYS A 48 7.64 0.92 -151.64
CA LYS A 48 7.60 2.03 -150.65
C LYS A 48 6.60 1.76 -149.54
N ARG A 49 5.42 1.23 -149.88
CA ARG A 49 4.39 0.90 -148.90
C ARG A 49 4.82 -0.25 -147.98
N TYR A 50 5.51 -1.25 -148.52
CA TYR A 50 6.11 -2.33 -147.74
C TYR A 50 7.15 -1.80 -146.76
N GLN A 51 8.08 -0.96 -147.22
CA GLN A 51 9.09 -0.33 -146.36
C GLN A 51 8.49 0.54 -145.26
N SER A 52 7.42 1.29 -145.56
CA SER A 52 6.70 2.09 -144.55
C SER A 52 6.05 1.20 -143.50
N LEU A 53 5.36 0.13 -143.91
CA LEU A 53 4.72 -0.82 -143.00
C LEU A 53 5.75 -1.59 -142.17
N GLU A 54 6.91 -1.90 -142.74
CA GLU A 54 8.00 -2.57 -142.03
C GLU A 54 8.60 -1.64 -140.95
N ALA A 55 8.82 -0.36 -141.26
CA ALA A 55 9.26 0.63 -140.28
C ALA A 55 8.21 0.88 -139.19
N GLU A 56 6.92 0.95 -139.54
CA GLU A 56 5.83 1.06 -138.57
C GLU A 56 5.75 -0.17 -137.66
N LYS A 57 5.95 -1.37 -138.22
CA LYS A 57 6.01 -2.62 -137.47
C LYS A 57 7.18 -2.61 -136.48
N GLU A 58 8.39 -2.26 -136.91
CA GLU A 58 9.55 -2.18 -136.03
C GLU A 58 9.36 -1.14 -134.91
N ALA A 59 8.77 0.02 -135.23
CA ALA A 59 8.46 1.04 -134.24
C ALA A 59 7.42 0.54 -133.22
N ALA A 60 6.36 -0.14 -133.67
CA ALA A 60 5.35 -0.72 -132.81
C ALA A 60 5.91 -1.85 -131.93
N GLU A 61 6.79 -2.71 -132.47
CA GLU A 61 7.47 -3.76 -131.71
C GLU A 61 8.39 -3.17 -130.63
N THR A 62 9.13 -2.10 -130.95
CA THR A 62 9.99 -1.40 -129.97
C THR A 62 9.14 -0.76 -128.86
N GLN A 63 8.05 -0.08 -129.24
CA GLN A 63 7.16 0.55 -128.27
C GLN A 63 6.46 -0.48 -127.38
N LEU A 64 6.05 -1.62 -127.96
CA LEU A 64 5.49 -2.74 -127.20
C LEU A 64 6.50 -3.26 -126.17
N ALA A 65 7.75 -3.48 -126.57
CA ALA A 65 8.81 -3.91 -125.67
C ALA A 65 9.05 -2.93 -124.51
N GLU A 66 9.12 -1.62 -124.80
CA GLU A 66 9.25 -0.60 -123.75
C GLU A 66 8.06 -0.56 -122.79
N THR A 67 6.83 -0.69 -123.31
CA THR A 67 5.63 -0.70 -122.47
C THR A 67 5.55 -1.94 -121.60
N ASN A 68 5.95 -3.10 -122.11
CA ASN A 68 6.01 -4.34 -121.34
C ASN A 68 7.07 -4.24 -120.22
N GLN A 69 8.24 -3.66 -120.50
CA GLN A 69 9.25 -3.45 -119.47
C GLN A 69 8.75 -2.49 -118.37
N LYS A 70 8.08 -1.40 -118.75
CA LYS A 70 7.48 -0.47 -117.78
C LYS A 70 6.40 -1.15 -116.94
N LEU A 71 5.57 -1.99 -117.57
CA LEU A 71 4.55 -2.77 -116.88
C LEU A 71 5.19 -3.70 -115.84
N GLU A 72 6.20 -4.46 -116.22
CA GLU A 72 6.92 -5.38 -115.32
C GLU A 72 7.56 -4.64 -114.13
N ASP A 73 8.19 -3.48 -114.37
CA ASP A 73 8.76 -2.64 -113.31
C ASP A 73 7.67 -2.12 -112.35
N THR A 74 6.49 -1.75 -112.87
CA THR A 74 5.38 -1.28 -112.03
C THR A 74 4.74 -2.40 -111.24
N GLU A 75 4.59 -3.60 -111.82
CA GLU A 75 4.07 -4.78 -111.14
C GLU A 75 5.00 -5.19 -110.00
N LYS A 76 6.32 -5.17 -110.24
CA LYS A 76 7.32 -5.45 -109.20
C LYS A 76 7.23 -4.46 -108.03
N ARG A 77 7.13 -3.15 -108.30
CA ARG A 77 6.96 -2.14 -107.25
C ARG A 77 5.64 -2.30 -106.50
N ALA A 78 4.56 -2.65 -107.19
CA ALA A 78 3.27 -2.91 -106.55
C ALA A 78 3.36 -4.12 -105.60
N GLN A 79 4.00 -5.21 -106.03
CA GLN A 79 4.25 -6.39 -105.19
C GLN A 79 5.10 -6.07 -103.96
N GLU A 80 6.16 -5.26 -104.12
CA GLU A 80 6.99 -4.81 -102.99
C GLU A 80 6.18 -3.96 -101.99
N ALA A 81 5.36 -3.03 -102.48
CA ALA A 81 4.49 -2.21 -101.64
C ALA A 81 3.40 -3.02 -100.93
N GLU A 82 2.77 -3.98 -101.62
CA GLU A 82 1.79 -4.90 -101.02
C GLU A 82 2.43 -5.76 -99.92
N ALA A 83 3.66 -6.23 -100.12
CA ALA A 83 4.40 -6.97 -99.11
C ALA A 83 4.73 -6.10 -97.88
N GLU A 84 5.11 -4.83 -98.09
CA GLU A 84 5.35 -3.88 -97.00
C GLU A 84 4.07 -3.57 -96.22
N VAL A 85 2.95 -3.32 -96.90
CA VAL A 85 1.64 -3.11 -96.27
C VAL A 85 1.24 -4.32 -95.43
N ALA A 86 1.42 -5.54 -95.96
CA ALA A 86 1.14 -6.76 -95.20
C ALA A 86 2.03 -6.90 -93.96
N ALA A 87 3.31 -6.52 -94.05
CA ALA A 87 4.22 -6.52 -92.91
C ALA A 87 3.83 -5.48 -91.84
N LEU A 88 3.47 -4.26 -92.26
CA LEU A 88 3.01 -3.21 -91.36
C LEU A 88 1.69 -3.58 -90.67
N GLN A 89 0.74 -4.19 -91.39
CA GLN A 89 -0.51 -4.68 -90.81
C GLN A 89 -0.28 -5.74 -89.72
N ARG A 90 0.68 -6.66 -89.93
CA ARG A 90 1.07 -7.61 -88.88
C ARG A 90 1.69 -6.90 -87.67
N ARG A 91 2.52 -5.90 -87.90
CA ARG A 91 3.14 -5.12 -86.82
C ARG A 91 2.12 -4.31 -86.02
N ILE A 92 1.11 -3.74 -86.68
CA ILE A 92 0.01 -3.02 -86.02
C ILE A 92 -0.72 -3.97 -85.06
N ARG A 93 -1.12 -5.16 -85.52
CA ARG A 93 -1.80 -6.14 -84.65
C ARG A 93 -0.99 -6.53 -83.42
N LEU A 94 0.31 -6.80 -83.60
CA LEU A 94 1.19 -7.14 -82.47
C LEU A 94 1.28 -6.00 -81.46
N LEU A 95 1.34 -4.75 -81.92
CA LEU A 95 1.35 -3.59 -81.04
C LEU A 95 0.00 -3.37 -80.35
N GLU A 96 -1.12 -3.66 -81.01
CA GLU A 96 -2.45 -3.61 -80.41
C GLU A 96 -2.59 -4.66 -79.30
N ASP A 97 -2.16 -5.91 -79.55
CA ASP A 97 -2.16 -6.99 -78.56
C ASP A 97 -1.24 -6.65 -77.36
N ASP A 98 -0.05 -6.11 -77.62
CA ASP A 98 0.88 -5.66 -76.57
C ASP A 98 0.27 -4.51 -75.75
N LEU A 99 -0.39 -3.55 -76.41
CA LEU A 99 -1.05 -2.43 -75.74
C LEU A 99 -2.16 -2.93 -74.81
N GLU A 100 -3.04 -3.80 -75.29
CA GLU A 100 -4.13 -4.39 -74.47
C GLU A 100 -3.56 -5.19 -73.28
N SER A 101 -2.50 -5.94 -73.49
CA SER A 101 -1.78 -6.65 -72.42
C SER A 101 -1.16 -5.70 -71.38
N THR A 102 -0.62 -4.56 -71.82
CA THR A 102 -0.09 -3.55 -70.88
C THR A 102 -1.18 -2.81 -70.13
N ASP A 103 -2.32 -2.53 -70.76
CA ASP A 103 -3.43 -1.79 -70.18
C ASP A 103 -4.15 -2.61 -69.10
N THR A 104 -4.33 -3.91 -69.35
CA THR A 104 -4.85 -4.85 -68.34
C THR A 104 -3.92 -4.93 -67.13
N ARG A 105 -2.60 -5.06 -67.34
CA ARG A 105 -1.61 -5.05 -66.24
C ARG A 105 -1.60 -3.74 -65.46
N LEU A 106 -1.75 -2.60 -66.14
CA LEU A 106 -1.81 -1.28 -65.51
C LEU A 106 -3.07 -1.16 -64.64
N THR A 107 -4.21 -1.64 -65.14
CA THR A 107 -5.48 -1.64 -64.41
C THR A 107 -5.36 -2.48 -63.13
N ASP A 108 -4.82 -3.69 -63.22
CA ASP A 108 -4.59 -4.56 -62.07
C ASP A 108 -3.62 -3.94 -61.05
N ALA A 109 -2.54 -3.33 -61.52
CA ALA A 109 -1.56 -2.67 -60.66
C ALA A 109 -2.18 -1.47 -59.94
N THR A 110 -3.03 -0.71 -60.62
CA THR A 110 -3.73 0.45 -60.05
C THR A 110 -4.72 0.02 -58.99
N ALA A 111 -5.51 -1.04 -59.25
CA ALA A 111 -6.44 -1.60 -58.26
C ALA A 111 -5.71 -2.09 -56.99
N LYS A 112 -4.58 -2.78 -57.15
CA LYS A 112 -3.74 -3.22 -56.02
C LYS A 112 -3.15 -2.05 -55.24
N LEU A 113 -2.75 -0.98 -55.92
CA LEU A 113 -2.24 0.23 -55.27
C LEU A 113 -3.33 0.89 -54.41
N GLU A 114 -4.55 1.00 -54.94
CA GLU A 114 -5.67 1.56 -54.19
C GLU A 114 -6.03 0.73 -52.95
N GLU A 115 -6.03 -0.60 -53.06
CA GLU A 115 -6.27 -1.50 -51.93
C GLU A 115 -5.18 -1.36 -50.86
N ALA A 116 -3.91 -1.34 -51.27
CA ALA A 116 -2.79 -1.12 -50.37
C ALA A 116 -2.85 0.26 -49.69
N SER A 117 -3.27 1.30 -50.40
CA SER A 117 -3.45 2.64 -49.84
C SER A 117 -4.54 2.65 -48.76
N LYS A 118 -5.69 2.01 -49.03
CA LYS A 118 -6.77 1.89 -48.03
C LYS A 118 -6.33 1.13 -46.79
N ALA A 119 -5.61 0.01 -46.97
CA ALA A 119 -5.07 -0.76 -45.86
C ALA A 119 -4.06 0.05 -45.03
N ALA A 120 -3.22 0.86 -45.67
CA ALA A 120 -2.29 1.75 -44.99
C ALA A 120 -3.01 2.83 -44.17
N ASP A 121 -4.04 3.47 -44.75
CA ASP A 121 -4.86 4.47 -44.04
C ASP A 121 -5.57 3.88 -42.82
N GLU A 122 -6.11 2.66 -42.94
CA GLU A 122 -6.73 1.94 -41.81
C GLU A 122 -5.71 1.59 -40.73
N SER A 123 -4.51 1.15 -41.12
CA SER A 123 -3.41 0.89 -40.19
C SER A 123 -2.98 2.16 -39.46
N GLU A 124 -2.86 3.30 -40.15
CA GLU A 124 -2.51 4.59 -39.52
C GLU A 124 -3.57 5.02 -38.50
N ARG A 125 -4.86 4.85 -38.82
CA ARG A 125 -5.95 5.09 -37.87
C ARG A 125 -5.84 4.17 -36.65
N GLY A 126 -5.54 2.90 -36.87
CA GLY A 126 -5.30 1.93 -35.78
C GLY A 126 -4.15 2.37 -34.87
N CYS A 127 -3.03 2.81 -35.44
CA CYS A 127 -1.90 3.33 -34.69
C CYS A 127 -2.28 4.55 -33.84
N LYS A 128 -3.00 5.53 -34.40
CA LYS A 128 -3.44 6.73 -33.65
C LYS A 128 -4.37 6.39 -32.49
N VAL A 129 -5.26 5.42 -32.67
CA VAL A 129 -6.16 4.97 -31.58
C VAL A 129 -5.35 4.32 -30.46
N LEU A 130 -4.37 3.48 -30.80
CA LEU A 130 -3.50 2.85 -29.81
C LEU A 130 -2.62 3.88 -29.09
N GLU A 131 -2.08 4.87 -29.80
CA GLU A 131 -1.28 5.96 -29.24
C GLU A 131 -2.10 6.80 -28.24
N ASN A 132 -3.33 7.18 -28.60
CA ASN A 132 -4.22 7.88 -27.67
C ASN A 132 -4.54 7.04 -26.44
N ARG A 133 -4.70 5.72 -26.61
CA ARG A 133 -4.94 4.81 -25.49
C ARG A 133 -3.71 4.71 -24.59
N THR A 134 -2.51 4.61 -25.15
CA THR A 134 -1.27 4.58 -24.36
C THR A 134 -1.08 5.84 -23.55
N VAL A 135 -1.36 7.02 -24.13
CA VAL A 135 -1.29 8.30 -23.39
C VAL A 135 -2.28 8.31 -22.22
N ALA A 136 -3.53 7.89 -22.45
CA ALA A 136 -4.54 7.83 -21.38
C ALA A 136 -4.17 6.83 -20.28
N ASP A 137 -3.58 5.69 -20.65
CA ASP A 137 -3.11 4.68 -19.70
C ASP A 137 -1.91 5.20 -18.89
N GLU A 138 -0.98 5.93 -19.53
CA GLU A 138 0.16 6.58 -18.85
C GLU A 138 -0.29 7.62 -17.82
N GLU A 139 -1.25 8.49 -18.17
CA GLU A 139 -1.84 9.46 -17.23
C GLU A 139 -2.52 8.77 -16.05
N ARG A 140 -3.24 7.66 -16.31
CA ARG A 140 -3.89 6.87 -15.27
C ARG A 140 -2.86 6.21 -14.35
N ILE A 141 -1.79 5.65 -14.89
CA ILE A 141 -0.70 5.04 -14.12
C ILE A 141 -0.05 6.10 -13.21
N ALA A 142 0.30 7.26 -13.75
CA ALA A 142 0.90 8.35 -12.98
C ALA A 142 0.00 8.78 -11.79
N SER A 143 -1.31 8.90 -12.01
CA SER A 143 -2.26 9.21 -10.93
C SER A 143 -2.34 8.11 -9.87
N LEU A 144 -2.27 6.83 -10.26
CA LEU A 144 -2.29 5.71 -9.33
C LEU A 144 -0.98 5.61 -8.53
N GLU A 145 0.16 5.94 -9.13
CA GLU A 145 1.47 5.98 -8.46
C GLU A 145 1.51 7.09 -7.39
N GLU A 146 0.96 8.27 -7.69
CA GLU A 146 0.82 9.36 -6.70
C GLU A 146 -0.05 8.92 -5.52
N GLN A 147 -1.21 8.31 -5.78
CA GLN A 147 -2.10 7.78 -4.73
C GLN A 147 -1.40 6.69 -3.89
N LEU A 148 -0.68 5.77 -4.53
CA LEU A 148 0.07 4.73 -3.83
C LEU A 148 1.09 5.33 -2.86
N LYS A 149 1.81 6.36 -3.31
CA LYS A 149 2.78 7.08 -2.50
C LYS A 149 2.13 7.77 -1.30
N GLU A 150 0.96 8.40 -1.50
CA GLU A 150 0.19 9.01 -0.42
C GLU A 150 -0.27 7.96 0.62
N PHE A 151 -0.83 6.83 0.16
CA PHE A 151 -1.25 5.76 1.06
C PHE A 151 -0.09 5.14 1.83
N THR A 152 1.08 5.01 1.20
CA THR A 152 2.28 4.49 1.86
C THR A 152 2.74 5.45 2.96
N PHE A 153 2.79 6.76 2.66
CA PHE A 153 3.12 7.77 3.67
C PHE A 153 2.14 7.77 4.85
N MET A 154 0.83 7.65 4.57
CA MET A 154 -0.18 7.56 5.62
C MET A 154 -0.05 6.30 6.47
N ALA A 155 0.30 5.16 5.87
CA ALA A 155 0.54 3.92 6.59
C ALA A 155 1.77 4.04 7.50
N GLU A 156 2.89 4.59 6.98
CA GLU A 156 4.11 4.82 7.76
C GLU A 156 3.88 5.79 8.94
N ASP A 157 3.11 6.87 8.74
CA ASP A 157 2.75 7.81 9.81
C ASP A 157 1.84 7.15 10.86
N ALA A 158 0.92 6.28 10.43
CA ALA A 158 0.08 5.50 11.34
C ALA A 158 0.93 4.52 12.17
N ASP A 159 1.82 3.75 11.54
CA ASP A 159 2.72 2.81 12.22
C ASP A 159 3.58 3.53 13.26
N ARG A 160 4.15 4.70 12.90
CA ARG A 160 4.91 5.52 13.85
C ARG A 160 4.07 5.94 15.06
N LYS A 161 2.82 6.35 14.86
CA LYS A 161 1.90 6.70 15.95
C LYS A 161 1.56 5.50 16.82
N TYR A 162 1.39 4.31 16.22
CA TYR A 162 1.17 3.07 16.95
C TYR A 162 2.38 2.69 17.81
N ASP A 163 3.60 2.82 17.30
CA ASP A 163 4.82 2.59 18.07
C ASP A 163 4.93 3.56 19.26
N GLU A 164 4.69 4.85 19.02
CA GLU A 164 4.70 5.86 20.09
C GLU A 164 3.62 5.61 21.16
N ALA A 165 2.43 5.17 20.76
CA ALA A 165 1.36 4.80 21.68
C ALA A 165 1.73 3.55 22.50
N THR A 166 2.35 2.55 21.87
CA THR A 166 2.80 1.31 22.52
C THR A 166 3.86 1.60 23.57
N GLN A 167 4.84 2.46 23.27
CA GLN A 167 5.86 2.86 24.23
C GLN A 167 5.28 3.62 25.43
N LYS A 168 4.33 4.53 25.19
CA LYS A 168 3.63 5.27 26.25
C LYS A 168 2.83 4.31 27.14
N LEU A 169 2.13 3.34 26.55
CA LEU A 169 1.39 2.33 27.28
C LEU A 169 2.32 1.52 28.19
N ALA A 170 3.44 1.01 27.67
CA ALA A 170 4.40 0.25 28.46
C ALA A 170 4.94 1.05 29.67
N THR A 171 5.24 2.33 29.47
CA THR A 171 5.70 3.22 30.57
C THR A 171 4.60 3.43 31.62
N ALA A 172 3.35 3.55 31.19
CA ALA A 172 2.21 3.71 32.09
C ALA A 172 1.92 2.41 32.86
N GLU A 173 2.01 1.25 32.22
CA GLU A 173 1.87 -0.06 32.85
C GLU A 173 2.94 -0.29 33.93
N GLU A 174 4.21 0.07 33.65
CA GLU A 174 5.28 0.00 34.65
C GLU A 174 5.02 0.95 35.83
N SER A 175 4.56 2.17 35.56
CA SER A 175 4.22 3.15 36.61
C SER A 175 3.05 2.67 37.47
N LEU A 176 2.04 2.04 36.86
CA LEU A 176 0.91 1.44 37.55
C LEU A 176 1.35 0.29 38.45
N ALA A 177 2.15 -0.66 37.93
CA ALA A 177 2.65 -1.78 38.71
C ALA A 177 3.47 -1.32 39.93
N ASN A 178 4.28 -0.28 39.77
CA ASN A 178 5.02 0.33 40.89
C ASN A 178 4.08 1.00 41.91
N ALA A 179 2.99 1.61 41.48
CA ALA A 179 2.00 2.18 42.37
C ALA A 179 1.19 1.12 43.11
N GLU A 180 0.78 0.05 42.43
CA GLU A 180 0.08 -1.11 43.01
C GLU A 180 0.93 -1.75 44.11
N LYS A 181 2.21 -2.03 43.83
CA LYS A 181 3.13 -2.56 44.85
C LYS A 181 3.23 -1.66 46.10
N ARG A 182 3.29 -0.34 45.91
CA ARG A 182 3.33 0.60 47.05
C ARG A 182 2.05 0.58 47.87
N VAL A 183 0.90 0.34 47.24
CA VAL A 183 -0.38 0.19 47.93
C VAL A 183 -0.39 -1.12 48.71
N GLU A 184 0.03 -2.23 48.10
CA GLU A 184 0.16 -3.53 48.79
C GLU A 184 1.07 -3.43 50.03
N ASP A 185 2.27 -2.84 49.89
CA ASP A 185 3.20 -2.63 51.00
C ASP A 185 2.58 -1.76 52.13
N ALA A 186 1.74 -0.78 51.76
CA ALA A 186 1.06 0.09 52.73
C ALA A 186 -0.11 -0.62 53.42
N GLU A 187 -0.85 -1.46 52.70
CA GLU A 187 -1.94 -2.28 53.25
C GLU A 187 -1.41 -3.30 54.25
N GLU A 188 -0.28 -3.98 53.95
CA GLU A 188 0.39 -4.88 54.89
C GLU A 188 0.77 -4.14 56.19
N LYS A 189 1.35 -2.95 56.06
CA LYS A 189 1.73 -2.14 57.23
C LYS A 189 0.53 -1.68 58.04
N ILE A 190 -0.61 -1.37 57.40
CA ILE A 190 -1.84 -1.03 58.12
C ILE A 190 -2.33 -2.23 58.92
N LEU A 191 -2.33 -3.43 58.33
CA LEU A 191 -2.75 -4.65 59.04
C LEU A 191 -1.86 -4.93 60.27
N ASP A 192 -0.55 -4.80 60.13
CA ASP A 192 0.39 -4.96 61.25
C ASP A 192 0.08 -3.96 62.39
N LEU A 193 -0.14 -2.69 62.04
CA LEU A 193 -0.48 -1.64 63.02
C LEU A 193 -1.86 -1.87 63.66
N GLU A 194 -2.84 -2.39 62.91
CA GLU A 194 -4.15 -2.76 63.45
C GLU A 194 -4.05 -3.90 64.47
N ASP A 195 -3.19 -4.89 64.20
CA ASP A 195 -2.94 -5.99 65.13
C ASP A 195 -2.19 -5.55 66.39
N GLU A 196 -1.18 -4.68 66.25
CA GLU A 196 -0.50 -4.05 67.39
C GLU A 196 -1.49 -3.27 68.26
N LEU A 197 -2.33 -2.43 67.64
CA LEU A 197 -3.34 -1.65 68.34
C LEU A 197 -4.34 -2.54 69.07
N ARG A 198 -4.69 -3.70 68.50
CA ARG A 198 -5.56 -4.70 69.15
C ARG A 198 -4.90 -5.29 70.40
N ILE A 199 -3.62 -5.64 70.33
CA ILE A 199 -2.86 -6.17 71.47
C ILE A 199 -2.76 -5.11 72.58
N VAL A 200 -2.37 -3.90 72.21
CA VAL A 200 -2.33 -2.74 73.10
C VAL A 200 -3.68 -2.52 73.78
N GLY A 201 -4.77 -2.49 73.02
CA GLY A 201 -6.11 -2.28 73.55
C GLY A 201 -6.53 -3.36 74.54
N ASN A 202 -6.07 -4.60 74.34
CA ASN A 202 -6.28 -5.67 75.32
C ASN A 202 -5.44 -5.47 76.59
N ASN A 203 -4.17 -5.07 76.45
CA ASN A 203 -3.30 -4.80 77.59
C ASN A 203 -3.82 -3.64 78.44
N MET A 204 -4.29 -2.56 77.81
CA MET A 204 -4.91 -1.43 78.52
C MET A 204 -6.12 -1.87 79.34
N LYS A 205 -7.01 -2.69 78.76
CA LYS A 205 -8.15 -3.24 79.50
C LYS A 205 -7.71 -4.08 80.70
N SER A 206 -6.68 -4.90 80.56
CA SER A 206 -6.14 -5.69 81.67
C SER A 206 -5.52 -4.81 82.77
N LEU A 207 -4.81 -3.75 82.39
CA LEU A 207 -4.26 -2.80 83.35
C LEU A 207 -5.36 -1.99 84.05
N GLU A 208 -6.40 -1.56 83.33
CA GLU A 208 -7.55 -0.86 83.91
C GLU A 208 -8.27 -1.74 84.97
N ILE A 209 -8.44 -3.03 84.69
CA ILE A 209 -8.99 -3.98 85.67
C ILE A 209 -8.06 -4.10 86.88
N SER A 210 -6.76 -4.25 86.65
CA SER A 210 -5.76 -4.33 87.75
C SER A 210 -5.73 -3.07 88.61
N GLU A 211 -5.88 -1.90 87.99
CA GLU A 211 -5.95 -0.61 88.68
C GLU A 211 -7.21 -0.53 89.54
N GLN A 212 -8.38 -0.91 89.00
CA GLN A 212 -9.63 -0.96 89.77
C GLN A 212 -9.54 -1.90 90.96
N GLU A 213 -8.94 -3.09 90.80
CA GLU A 213 -8.73 -4.03 91.90
C GLU A 213 -7.76 -3.48 92.96
N ALA A 214 -6.73 -2.75 92.55
CA ALA A 214 -5.79 -2.10 93.48
C ALA A 214 -6.48 -0.97 94.26
N ALA A 215 -7.28 -0.14 93.58
CA ALA A 215 -8.07 0.92 94.22
C ALA A 215 -9.08 0.37 95.23
N GLN A 216 -9.78 -0.73 94.91
CA GLN A 216 -10.68 -1.41 95.86
C GLN A 216 -9.94 -1.94 97.10
N ARG A 217 -8.73 -2.49 96.91
CA ARG A 217 -7.87 -2.92 98.02
C ARG A 217 -7.44 -1.74 98.89
N GLU A 218 -7.07 -0.62 98.27
CA GLU A 218 -6.72 0.61 98.99
C GLU A 218 -7.89 1.10 99.85
N GLU A 219 -9.10 1.20 99.29
CA GLU A 219 -10.30 1.60 100.05
C GLU A 219 -10.57 0.68 101.25
N ALA A 220 -10.46 -0.64 101.07
CA ALA A 220 -10.63 -1.61 102.15
C ALA A 220 -9.56 -1.47 103.24
N TYR A 221 -8.30 -1.21 102.87
CA TYR A 221 -7.24 -0.94 103.85
C TYR A 221 -7.49 0.38 104.59
N GLU A 222 -7.94 1.44 103.91
CA GLU A 222 -8.30 2.70 104.56
C GLU A 222 -9.43 2.52 105.57
N GLU A 223 -10.47 1.74 105.24
CA GLU A 223 -11.57 1.45 106.17
C GLU A 223 -11.07 0.66 107.40
N ASN A 224 -10.26 -0.38 107.18
CA ASN A 224 -9.66 -1.16 108.27
C ASN A 224 -8.79 -0.28 109.18
N ILE A 225 -7.98 0.61 108.61
CA ILE A 225 -7.15 1.54 109.36
C ILE A 225 -8.02 2.51 110.16
N ARG A 226 -9.13 3.02 109.59
CA ARG A 226 -10.08 3.87 110.32
C ARG A 226 -10.69 3.14 111.52
N ASP A 227 -11.21 1.92 111.33
CA ASP A 227 -11.79 1.11 112.43
C ASP A 227 -10.73 0.79 113.51
N LEU A 228 -9.53 0.36 113.12
CA LEU A 228 -8.43 0.11 114.05
C LEU A 228 -8.01 1.37 114.81
N THR A 229 -7.98 2.53 114.15
CA THR A 229 -7.68 3.82 114.77
C THR A 229 -8.75 4.22 115.78
N GLU A 230 -10.03 4.01 115.48
CA GLU A 230 -11.12 4.27 116.43
C GLU A 230 -11.03 3.34 117.65
N ARG A 231 -10.79 2.05 117.43
CA ARG A 231 -10.58 1.08 118.51
C ARG A 231 -9.37 1.43 119.36
N LEU A 232 -8.27 1.90 118.77
CA LEU A 232 -7.09 2.36 119.50
C LEU A 232 -7.42 3.59 120.36
N LYS A 233 -8.14 4.58 119.80
CA LYS A 233 -8.60 5.75 120.57
C LYS A 233 -9.49 5.35 121.75
N ALA A 234 -10.41 4.41 121.55
CA ALA A 234 -11.26 3.89 122.62
C ALA A 234 -10.44 3.19 123.72
N ALA A 235 -9.50 2.32 123.33
CA ALA A 235 -8.59 1.64 124.26
C ALA A 235 -7.69 2.63 125.02
N SER A 236 -7.15 3.65 124.35
CA SER A 236 -6.34 4.71 124.95
C SER A 236 -7.13 5.52 125.98
N LYS A 237 -8.37 5.91 125.64
CA LYS A 237 -9.28 6.58 126.58
C LYS A 237 -9.57 5.69 127.80
N GLN A 238 -9.75 4.39 127.59
CA GLN A 238 -9.96 3.42 128.67
C GLN A 238 -8.70 3.25 129.54
N LYS A 239 -7.50 3.26 128.96
CA LYS A 239 -6.24 3.29 129.71
C LYS A 239 -6.15 4.56 130.58
N GLN A 240 -6.47 5.71 130.01
CA GLN A 240 -6.43 6.99 130.73
C GLN A 240 -7.41 7.03 131.91
N THR A 241 -8.61 6.45 131.77
CA THR A 241 -9.55 6.30 132.89
C THR A 241 -9.02 5.34 133.95
N TYR A 242 -8.38 4.23 133.57
CA TYR A 242 -7.72 3.35 134.54
C TYR A 242 -6.55 4.04 135.26
N GLN A 243 -5.73 4.82 134.57
CA GLN A 243 -4.63 5.58 135.16
C GLN A 243 -5.12 6.63 136.14
N THR A 244 -6.12 7.44 135.77
CA THR A 244 -6.71 8.43 136.68
C THR A 244 -7.42 7.79 137.88
N THR A 245 -8.00 6.60 137.72
CA THR A 245 -8.58 5.83 138.84
C THR A 245 -7.48 5.30 139.75
N LEU A 246 -6.38 4.80 139.19
CA LEU A 246 -5.19 4.39 139.93
C LEU A 246 -4.60 5.56 140.73
N GLU A 247 -4.37 6.72 140.11
CA GLU A 247 -3.88 7.92 140.81
C GLU A 247 -4.77 8.33 141.99
N LYS A 248 -6.10 8.29 141.82
CA LYS A 248 -7.05 8.55 142.92
C LYS A 248 -6.92 7.53 144.05
N LEU A 249 -6.81 6.24 143.72
CA LEU A 249 -6.62 5.16 144.70
C LEU A 249 -5.28 5.28 145.43
N THR A 250 -4.20 5.63 144.73
CA THR A 250 -2.87 5.87 145.32
C THR A 250 -2.91 7.05 146.29
N LYS A 251 -3.60 8.13 145.93
CA LYS A 251 -3.77 9.31 146.81
C LYS A 251 -4.61 9.01 148.05
N GLN A 252 -5.66 8.18 147.91
CA GLN A 252 -6.41 7.66 149.06
C GLN A 252 -5.57 6.76 149.97
N LEU A 253 -4.60 6.04 149.41
CA LEU A 253 -3.62 5.24 150.14
C LEU A 253 -2.66 6.12 150.96
N GLU A 254 -2.17 7.21 150.39
CA GLU A 254 -1.35 8.19 151.12
C GLU A 254 -2.14 8.88 152.25
N GLU A 255 -3.39 9.28 152.00
CA GLU A 255 -4.25 9.89 153.01
C GLU A 255 -4.66 8.94 154.15
N THR A 256 -4.80 7.64 153.87
CA THR A 256 -5.10 6.62 154.88
C THR A 256 -3.85 6.16 155.64
N ALA A 257 -2.68 6.12 155.00
CA ALA A 257 -1.40 5.89 155.66
C ALA A 257 -1.05 7.00 156.67
N HIS A 258 -1.48 8.24 156.43
CA HIS A 258 -1.21 9.36 157.34
C HIS A 258 -2.13 9.44 158.56
N LYS A 259 -3.30 8.76 158.56
CA LYS A 259 -4.32 8.86 159.62
C LYS A 259 -4.34 7.70 160.63
N MET A 260 -3.59 6.61 160.45
CA MET A 260 -3.60 5.43 161.35
C MET A 260 -2.24 4.71 161.40
N PRO A 261 -1.40 4.92 162.44
CA PRO A 261 -0.10 4.24 162.57
C PRO A 261 -0.18 2.74 162.92
N ASN A 262 -1.35 2.19 163.29
CA ASN A 262 -1.48 0.81 163.81
C ASN A 262 -2.75 0.07 163.32
N GLY A 263 -2.84 -0.25 162.03
CA GLY A 263 -3.98 -0.98 161.45
C GLY A 263 -3.60 -1.99 160.35
N SER A 264 -2.97 -3.10 160.73
CA SER A 264 -2.36 -4.10 159.83
C SER A 264 -3.35 -4.86 158.91
N SER A 265 -4.65 -4.92 159.24
CA SER A 265 -5.64 -5.70 158.46
C SER A 265 -6.22 -4.97 157.24
N THR A 266 -6.46 -3.67 157.35
CA THR A 266 -7.00 -2.85 156.25
C THR A 266 -5.95 -2.57 155.18
N LEU A 267 -4.68 -2.39 155.58
CA LEU A 267 -3.56 -2.14 154.67
C LEU A 267 -3.35 -3.33 153.70
N PHE A 268 -3.43 -4.56 154.21
CA PHE A 268 -3.28 -5.77 153.40
C PHE A 268 -4.40 -5.93 152.36
N ARG A 269 -5.63 -5.56 152.73
CA ARG A 269 -6.80 -5.67 151.85
C ARG A 269 -6.76 -4.67 150.70
N VAL A 270 -6.26 -3.45 150.96
CA VAL A 270 -6.06 -2.42 149.92
C VAL A 270 -4.86 -2.77 149.03
N MET A 271 -3.76 -3.29 149.60
CA MET A 271 -2.60 -3.76 148.83
C MET A 271 -2.97 -4.88 147.84
N LEU A 272 -3.87 -5.80 148.22
CA LEU A 272 -4.36 -6.85 147.33
C LEU A 272 -5.20 -6.28 146.15
N ILE A 273 -5.98 -5.22 146.40
CA ILE A 273 -6.75 -4.54 145.36
C ILE A 273 -5.83 -3.79 144.40
N VAL A 274 -4.80 -3.10 144.93
CA VAL A 274 -3.78 -2.42 144.13
C VAL A 274 -3.01 -3.41 143.27
N SER A 275 -2.54 -4.53 143.84
CA SER A 275 -1.82 -5.55 143.05
C SER A 275 -2.70 -6.17 141.95
N ARG A 276 -4.01 -6.33 142.17
CA ARG A 276 -4.95 -6.74 141.12
C ARG A 276 -5.16 -5.64 140.07
N ALA A 277 -5.21 -4.38 140.47
CA ALA A 277 -5.31 -3.25 139.55
C ALA A 277 -4.05 -3.11 138.69
N GLU A 278 -2.86 -3.19 139.29
CA GLU A 278 -1.57 -3.19 138.60
C GLU A 278 -1.46 -4.31 137.58
N LYS A 279 -1.88 -5.53 137.93
CA LYS A 279 -1.87 -6.65 136.99
C LYS A 279 -2.80 -6.42 135.80
N ARG A 280 -3.97 -5.78 136.01
CA ARG A 280 -4.88 -5.40 134.91
C ARG A 280 -4.29 -4.28 134.05
N THR A 281 -3.58 -3.33 134.65
CA THR A 281 -2.90 -2.26 133.92
C THR A 281 -1.75 -2.81 133.07
N GLN A 282 -0.94 -3.73 133.61
CA GLN A 282 0.11 -4.41 132.83
C GLN A 282 -0.45 -5.20 131.64
N GLN A 283 -1.57 -5.91 131.84
CA GLN A 283 -2.23 -6.62 130.74
C GLN A 283 -2.72 -5.64 129.66
N ALA A 284 -3.39 -4.55 130.05
CA ALA A 284 -3.81 -3.52 129.11
C ALA A 284 -2.64 -2.83 128.40
N GLU A 285 -1.50 -2.65 129.08
CA GLU A 285 -0.28 -2.13 128.46
C GLU A 285 0.30 -3.10 127.43
N SER A 286 0.38 -4.39 127.74
CA SER A 286 0.86 -5.39 126.77
C SER A 286 -0.05 -5.51 125.53
N GLU A 287 -1.37 -5.43 125.71
CA GLU A 287 -2.31 -5.42 124.58
C GLU A 287 -2.20 -4.15 123.73
N MET A 288 -2.02 -2.99 124.37
CA MET A 288 -1.82 -1.73 123.67
C MET A 288 -0.51 -1.74 122.89
N THR A 289 0.60 -2.21 123.46
CA THR A 289 1.88 -2.33 122.74
C THR A 289 1.74 -3.25 121.54
N ARG A 290 1.09 -4.41 121.70
CA ARG A 290 0.84 -5.34 120.59
C ARG A 290 0.00 -4.69 119.48
N ARG A 291 -1.06 -3.95 119.83
CA ARG A 291 -1.86 -3.21 118.84
C ARG A 291 -1.09 -2.08 118.17
N GLN A 292 -0.17 -1.45 118.89
CA GLN A 292 0.67 -0.40 118.33
C GLN A 292 1.71 -0.95 117.35
N GLU A 293 2.28 -2.13 117.63
CA GLU A 293 3.13 -2.86 116.68
C GLU A 293 2.35 -3.29 115.44
N GLU A 294 1.12 -3.79 115.61
CA GLU A 294 0.25 -4.19 114.50
C GLU A 294 -0.17 -2.99 113.64
N LEU A 295 -0.48 -1.85 114.26
CA LEU A 295 -0.80 -0.62 113.56
C LEU A 295 0.41 -0.06 112.81
N SER A 296 1.59 -0.07 113.42
CA SER A 296 2.85 0.33 112.74
C SER A 296 3.15 -0.57 111.55
N ARG A 297 2.87 -1.87 111.66
CA ARG A 297 3.03 -2.82 110.56
C ARG A 297 2.05 -2.52 109.42
N LEU A 298 0.77 -2.31 109.73
CA LEU A 298 -0.25 -1.98 108.73
C LEU A 298 0.01 -0.62 108.08
N GLU A 299 0.52 0.37 108.80
CA GLU A 299 0.96 1.65 108.24
C GLU A 299 2.09 1.46 107.23
N ASN A 300 3.09 0.64 107.56
CA ASN A 300 4.18 0.32 106.63
C ASN A 300 3.67 -0.47 105.40
N GLU A 301 2.74 -1.41 105.58
CA GLU A 301 2.12 -2.15 104.47
C GLU A 301 1.29 -1.20 103.58
N LEU A 302 0.56 -0.23 104.14
CA LEU A 302 -0.16 0.79 103.38
C LEU A 302 0.80 1.69 102.58
N VAL A 303 1.91 2.13 103.18
CA VAL A 303 2.90 2.95 102.48
C VAL A 303 3.48 2.18 101.29
N ALA A 304 3.86 0.91 101.49
CA ALA A 304 4.37 0.06 100.42
C ALA A 304 3.33 -0.13 99.29
N GLU A 305 2.05 -0.27 99.64
CA GLU A 305 1.00 -0.44 98.65
C GLU A 305 0.68 0.86 97.89
N LYS A 306 0.73 2.03 98.56
CA LYS A 306 0.63 3.34 97.88
C LYS A 306 1.80 3.59 96.94
N GLU A 307 3.02 3.17 97.31
CA GLU A 307 4.18 3.23 96.41
C GLU A 307 4.00 2.33 95.18
N ARG A 308 3.43 1.13 95.36
CA ARG A 308 3.09 0.25 94.22
C ARG A 308 1.99 0.82 93.34
N TYR A 309 0.94 1.38 93.91
CA TYR A 309 -0.13 2.03 93.13
C TYR A 309 0.44 3.18 92.29
N LYS A 310 1.31 4.01 92.89
CA LYS A 310 2.00 5.09 92.19
C LYS A 310 2.87 4.59 91.04
N ALA A 311 3.62 3.50 91.25
CA ALA A 311 4.39 2.88 90.17
C ALA A 311 3.50 2.34 89.04
N LEU A 312 2.38 1.69 89.38
CA LEU A 312 1.43 1.19 88.39
C LEU A 312 0.78 2.32 87.57
N ALA A 313 0.44 3.44 88.24
CA ALA A 313 -0.11 4.62 87.59
C ALA A 313 0.92 5.29 86.67
N GLU A 314 2.19 5.38 87.09
CA GLU A 314 3.28 5.88 86.25
C GLU A 314 3.52 4.97 85.02
N GLU A 315 3.46 3.64 85.17
CA GLU A 315 3.54 2.70 84.05
C GLU A 315 2.33 2.82 83.10
N LEU A 316 1.14 3.05 83.62
CA LEU A 316 -0.08 3.31 82.83
C LEU A 316 0.01 4.63 82.06
N GLU A 317 0.49 5.71 82.68
CA GLU A 317 0.73 6.99 81.99
C GLU A 317 1.81 6.86 80.92
N GLN A 318 2.90 6.15 81.21
CA GLN A 318 3.96 5.92 80.25
C GLN A 318 3.47 5.11 79.05
N THR A 319 2.77 4.00 79.29
CA THR A 319 2.17 3.21 78.20
C THR A 319 1.16 4.02 77.40
N PHE A 320 0.35 4.86 78.05
CA PHE A 320 -0.57 5.76 77.34
C PHE A 320 0.14 6.84 76.50
N ALA A 321 1.25 7.41 77.01
CA ALA A 321 2.07 8.36 76.27
C ALA A 321 2.72 7.72 75.04
N GLU A 322 3.28 6.51 75.21
CA GLU A 322 3.85 5.71 74.11
C GLU A 322 2.81 5.40 73.02
N LEU A 323 1.54 5.25 73.37
CA LEU A 323 0.44 4.98 72.43
C LEU A 323 -0.16 6.20 71.76
N THR A 324 -0.09 7.36 72.40
CA THR A 324 -0.64 8.62 71.87
C THR A 324 0.40 9.48 71.14
N GLY A 325 1.67 9.05 71.15
CA GLY A 325 2.74 9.67 70.36
C GLY A 325 3.22 11.02 70.88
N ASN A 326 3.16 11.25 72.21
CA ASN A 326 3.75 12.40 72.89
C ASN A 326 4.94 12.01 73.75
#